data_AF-A0A922XRF4-F1
#
_entry.id   AF-A0A922XRF4-F1
#
_cell.length_a   1.000
_cell.length_b   1.000
_cell.length_c   1.000
_cell.angle_alpha   90.00
_cell.angle_beta   90.00
_cell.angle_gamma   90.00
#
_symmetry.space_group_name_H-M   'P 1'
#
loop_
_entity.id
_entity.type
_entity.pdbx_description
1 polymer ?
#
loop_
_entity_poly.entity_id
_entity_poly.type
_entity_poly.pdbx_seq_one_letter_code
_entity_poly.pdbx_strand_id
1 'polypeptide(L)' 'NHVLMGTDAPEEMGFTVTRGNNMYISIEPESREEAKRIFDALAEGGNISMPLQDMFWGAYFGSFTDRYGINWMVNFQNK' A
#
# COMPACT_ATOMS: atom_id res chain seq x y z
N ASN A 1 -0.81 -4.95 -18.79
CA ASN A 1 -1.12 -3.58 -18.37
C ASN A 1 -0.64 -3.38 -16.94
N HIS A 2 0.43 -2.61 -16.75
CA HIS A 2 0.91 -2.22 -15.43
C HIS A 2 0.34 -0.85 -15.09
N VAL A 3 -0.13 -0.67 -13.86
CA VAL A 3 -0.67 0.60 -13.37
C VAL A 3 0.40 1.26 -12.52
N LEU A 4 0.67 2.53 -12.80
CA LEU A 4 1.50 3.38 -11.93
C LEU A 4 0.54 4.25 -11.12
N MET A 5 0.49 4.01 -9.81
CA MET A 5 -0.31 4.81 -8.88
C MET A 5 0.62 5.73 -8.09
N GLY A 6 0.41 7.05 -8.21
CA GLY A 6 1.08 8.06 -7.41
C GLY A 6 0.12 8.61 -6.36
N THR A 7 0.58 8.73 -5.13
CA THR A 7 -0.15 9.38 -4.04
C THR A 7 0.70 10.50 -3.47
N ASP A 8 0.07 11.59 -3.07
CA ASP A 8 0.69 12.77 -2.47
C ASP A 8 0.11 12.97 -1.05
N ALA A 9 0.63 13.91 -0.30
CA ALA A 9 0.20 14.23 1.06
C ALA A 9 -0.50 15.60 1.12
N PRO A 10 -1.73 15.74 0.55
CA PRO A 10 -2.48 16.98 0.66
C PRO A 10 -2.87 17.24 2.12
N GLU A 11 -2.63 18.46 2.58
CA GLU A 11 -2.94 18.90 3.95
C GLU A 11 -4.43 18.75 4.28
N GLU A 12 -5.31 18.88 3.28
CA GLU A 12 -6.77 18.75 3.41
C GLU A 12 -7.24 17.35 3.83
N MET A 13 -6.41 16.32 3.59
CA MET A 13 -6.68 14.94 4.04
C MET A 13 -6.02 14.63 5.40
N GLY A 14 -5.45 15.63 6.08
CA GLY A 14 -4.80 15.48 7.38
C GLY A 14 -3.39 14.90 7.31
N PHE A 15 -2.78 14.84 6.13
CA PHE A 15 -1.41 14.34 5.98
C PHE A 15 -0.39 15.45 6.27
N THR A 16 0.63 15.14 7.06
CA THR A 16 1.76 16.05 7.32
C THR A 16 2.98 15.58 6.53
N VAL A 17 3.55 16.41 5.65
CA VAL A 17 4.75 16.04 4.89
C VAL A 17 5.95 15.89 5.82
N THR A 18 6.40 14.67 5.99
CA THR A 18 7.62 14.30 6.73
C THR A 18 8.55 13.64 5.71
N ARG A 19 9.80 14.08 5.55
CA ARG A 19 10.73 13.45 4.59
C ARG A 19 10.77 11.93 4.83
N GLY A 20 10.34 11.14 3.84
CA GLY A 20 10.15 9.68 3.95
C GLY A 20 8.69 9.21 3.87
N ASN A 21 7.69 10.09 4.02
CA ASN A 21 6.26 9.76 3.88
C ASN A 21 5.60 10.32 2.60
N ASN A 22 6.38 11.03 1.77
CA ASN A 22 5.88 11.83 0.65
C ASN A 22 5.57 11.01 -0.62
N MET A 23 5.74 9.68 -0.58
CA MET A 23 5.42 8.81 -1.69
C MET A 23 5.14 7.38 -1.21
N TYR A 24 4.26 6.70 -1.95
CA TYR A 24 4.03 5.26 -1.82
C TYR A 24 4.32 4.58 -3.14
N ILE A 25 4.82 3.35 -3.06
CA ILE A 25 4.90 2.44 -4.19
C ILE A 25 3.70 1.52 -4.12
N SER A 26 2.86 1.53 -5.15
CA SER A 26 1.72 0.62 -5.26
C SER A 26 2.09 -0.60 -6.09
N ILE A 27 1.81 -1.78 -5.54
CA ILE A 27 1.93 -3.06 -6.24
C ILE A 27 0.51 -3.56 -6.55
N GLU A 28 0.32 -4.04 -7.79
CA GLU A 28 -0.90 -4.71 -8.23
C GLU A 28 -0.61 -6.20 -8.51
N PRO A 29 -0.83 -7.07 -7.51
CA PRO A 29 -0.64 -8.52 -7.65
C PRO A 29 -1.66 -9.14 -8.60
N GLU A 30 -1.38 -10.33 -9.10
CA GLU A 30 -2.27 -11.06 -10.01
C GLU A 30 -3.28 -11.96 -9.26
N SER A 31 -3.08 -12.17 -7.97
CA SER A 31 -3.99 -12.95 -7.12
C SER A 31 -4.04 -12.44 -5.68
N ARG A 32 -5.09 -12.86 -4.95
CA ARG A 32 -5.27 -12.54 -3.54
C ARG A 32 -4.16 -13.16 -2.68
N GLU A 33 -3.76 -14.38 -3.02
CA GLU A 33 -2.68 -15.12 -2.36
C GLU A 33 -1.34 -14.41 -2.55
N GLU A 34 -1.08 -13.91 -3.76
CA GLU A 34 0.10 -13.10 -4.04
C GLU A 34 0.09 -11.78 -3.27
N ALA A 35 -1.06 -11.09 -3.24
CA ALA A 35 -1.23 -9.86 -2.45
C ALA A 35 -0.90 -10.08 -0.98
N LYS A 36 -1.42 -11.16 -0.40
CA LYS A 36 -1.11 -11.54 0.98
C LYS A 36 0.37 -11.84 1.18
N ARG A 37 0.98 -12.64 0.30
CA ARG A 37 2.41 -12.99 0.37
C ARG A 37 3.30 -11.76 0.33
N ILE A 38 3.04 -10.83 -0.59
CA ILE A 38 3.81 -9.60 -0.75
C ILE A 38 3.64 -8.70 0.48
N PHE A 39 2.40 -8.51 0.94
CA PHE A 39 2.11 -7.70 2.12
C PHE A 39 2.84 -8.25 3.35
N ASP A 40 2.69 -9.54 3.65
CA ASP A 40 3.30 -10.16 4.84
C ASP A 40 4.84 -10.05 4.80
N ALA A 41 5.45 -10.26 3.64
CA ALA A 41 6.91 -10.26 3.50
C ALA A 41 7.52 -8.85 3.57
N LEU A 42 6.87 -7.85 2.95
CA LEU A 42 7.40 -6.48 2.93
C LEU A 42 7.04 -5.69 4.19
N ALA A 43 5.93 -6.03 4.85
CA ALA A 43 5.56 -5.41 6.13
C ALA A 43 6.36 -5.93 7.33
N GLU A 44 7.15 -7.01 7.17
CA GLU A 44 7.93 -7.59 8.24
C GLU A 44 8.92 -6.58 8.86
N GLY A 45 8.80 -6.35 10.16
CA GLY A 45 9.62 -5.37 10.89
C GLY A 45 9.31 -3.91 10.53
N GLY A 46 8.24 -3.67 9.77
CA GLY A 46 7.71 -2.35 9.44
C GLY A 46 6.56 -1.93 10.35
N ASN A 47 5.83 -0.90 9.90
CA ASN A 47 4.63 -0.39 10.55
C ASN A 47 3.42 -0.51 9.62
N ILE A 48 2.41 -1.28 10.03
CA ILE A 48 1.16 -1.43 9.28
C ILE A 48 0.31 -0.17 9.50
N SER A 49 0.09 0.59 8.42
CA SER A 49 -0.79 1.76 8.42
C SER A 49 -2.24 1.33 8.20
N MET A 50 -2.46 0.35 7.31
CA MET A 50 -3.75 -0.28 7.10
C MET A 50 -3.58 -1.78 6.80
N PRO A 51 -4.20 -2.66 7.61
CA PRO A 51 -4.18 -4.10 7.35
C PRO A 51 -4.78 -4.44 5.97
N LEU A 52 -4.27 -5.52 5.38
CA LEU A 52 -4.79 -6.04 4.11
C LEU A 52 -6.22 -6.57 4.31
N GLN A 53 -7.20 -5.91 3.69
CA GLN A 53 -8.63 -6.21 3.86
C GLN A 53 -9.44 -5.92 2.59
N ASP A 54 -10.66 -6.46 2.52
CA ASP A 54 -11.59 -6.18 1.43
C ASP A 54 -12.18 -4.77 1.58
N MET A 55 -12.18 -4.00 0.50
CA MET A 55 -12.60 -2.61 0.47
C MET A 55 -13.92 -2.42 -0.25
N PHE A 56 -14.64 -1.34 0.10
CA PHE A 56 -15.97 -1.07 -0.44
C PHE A 56 -15.99 -0.85 -1.97
N TRP A 57 -14.83 -0.52 -2.58
CA TRP A 57 -14.67 -0.39 -4.02
C TRP A 57 -14.27 -1.71 -4.72
N GLY A 58 -14.32 -2.84 -4.01
CA GLY A 58 -14.12 -4.18 -4.57
C GLY A 58 -12.66 -4.62 -4.71
N ALA A 59 -11.71 -3.92 -4.09
CA ALA A 59 -10.31 -4.33 -4.04
C ALA A 59 -9.96 -5.02 -2.71
N TYR A 60 -8.97 -5.91 -2.75
CA TYR A 60 -8.25 -6.39 -1.58
C TYR A 60 -7.01 -5.50 -1.40
N PHE A 61 -7.05 -4.62 -0.40
CA PHE A 61 -6.10 -3.51 -0.29
C PHE A 61 -5.51 -3.36 1.12
N GLY A 62 -4.28 -2.89 1.19
CA GLY A 62 -3.57 -2.59 2.44
C GLY A 62 -2.37 -1.69 2.21
N SER A 63 -1.88 -1.07 3.29
CA SER A 63 -0.72 -0.19 3.24
C SER A 63 0.15 -0.28 4.50
N PHE A 64 1.45 -0.08 4.33
CA PHE A 64 2.43 -0.16 5.41
C PHE A 64 3.68 0.63 5.05
N THR A 65 4.49 0.95 6.06
CA THR A 65 5.87 1.42 5.91
C THR A 65 6.78 0.26 6.24
N ASP A 66 7.70 -0.11 5.34
CA ASP A 66 8.64 -1.20 5.60
C ASP A 66 9.73 -0.80 6.61
N ARG A 67 10.55 -1.76 7.02
CA ARG A 67 11.67 -1.55 7.96
C ARG A 67 12.75 -0.57 7.47
N TYR A 68 12.74 -0.19 6.19
CA TYR A 68 13.67 0.76 5.58
C TYR A 68 13.05 2.16 5.40
N GLY A 69 11.80 2.34 5.82
CA GLY A 69 11.07 3.61 5.74
C GLY A 69 10.38 3.86 4.41
N ILE A 70 10.21 2.84 3.56
CA ILE A 70 9.49 2.98 2.28
C ILE A 70 8.01 2.67 2.50
N ASN A 71 7.13 3.52 1.98
CA ASN A 71 5.69 3.29 2.06
C ASN A 71 5.19 2.48 0.87
N TRP A 72 4.38 1.47 1.16
CA TRP A 72 3.85 0.53 0.18
C TRP A 72 2.33 0.50 0.24
N MET A 73 1.75 0.32 -0.94
CA MET A 73 0.35 -0.07 -1.11
C MET A 73 0.31 -1.39 -1.86
N VAL A 74 -0.54 -2.31 -1.41
CA VAL A 74 -0.86 -3.55 -2.14
C VAL A 74 -2.31 -3.46 -2.53
N ASN A 75 -2.59 -3.47 -3.83
CA ASN A 75 -3.94 -3.33 -4.37
C ASN A 75 -4.25 -4.47 -5.36
N PHE A 76 -4.98 -5.48 -4.91
CA PHE A 76 -5.50 -6.52 -5.79
C PHE A 76 -6.95 -6.25 -6.15
N GLN A 77 -7.25 -6.15 -7.44
CA GLN A 77 -8.61 -6.03 -7.95
C GLN A 77 -8.83 -7.11 -9.00
N ASN A 78 -9.92 -7.87 -8.84
CA ASN A 78 -10.29 -8.90 -9.81
C ASN A 78 -10.71 -8.20 -11.11
N LYS A 79 -10.00 -8.44 -12.20
CA LYS A 79 -10.29 -7.85 -13.53
C LYS A 79 -11.38 -8.60 -14.26
#